data_AF-A0A9D8MTZ5-F1
#
_entry.id   AF-A0A9D8MTZ5-F1
#
_cell.length_a   1.000
_cell.length_b   1.000
_cell.length_c   1.000
_cell.angle_alpha   90.00
_cell.angle_beta   90.00
_cell.angle_gamma   90.00
#
_symmetry.space_group_name_H-M   'P 1'
#
loop_
_entity.id
_entity.type
_entity.pdbx_description
1 polymer ?
#
loop_
_entity_poly.entity_id
_entity_poly.type
_entity_poly.pdbx_seq_one_letter_code
_entity_poly.pdbx_strand_id
1 'polypeptide(L)'
;MDELNLNNGNTKSSSKPFLAGVIIMMAVLCTAGMWVKQTQKQSQAEQDNQKQLFQEESAQMVEQINEANANYLAEANRINAEQHDPLDPETLVQQLYKLKDLPDNKARSPRTFYCLQGLLLNGTNALPALKDLLIDGYDFNLDARPLYPNRTLRQEIASLLVTMGNRPAADLLSQLLPATQTVEELANLCKALMSVSDGYRPYCISAARDKYNQLIEKQKELTPQKTGLLEKAVSFLKQDNSKNSEQLNANRQDLKKIYNLLFTVLRDEEFAVELLEKREWLREKGKLDSDLFSEATAILPAETAMDYCYEAYLHQKENHRKTDHSLITTATENIANPKATEMLLAELENASPLERYSGIMGLSLDPNFGAALLVGTPMRTSFNPEDPNLIQKANDRLLFLDAVEAQFPDDEKMTRIVGMVRSNLQHTASTDPDKGTWVADEESKDFFQNLASEAIDKAVNDLTESAIKEIDEKNNKQEPKK
;
A
#
# COMPACT_ATOMS: atom_id res chain seq x y z
N MET A 1 -36.87 45.38 75.31
CA MET A 1 -36.65 46.67 74.64
C MET A 1 -35.27 46.59 74.02
N ASP A 2 -35.31 46.59 72.68
CA ASP A 2 -34.34 47.05 71.68
C ASP A 2 -32.94 46.39 71.70
N GLU A 3 -32.69 45.41 70.83
CA GLU A 3 -32.31 45.53 69.39
C GLU A 3 -30.99 46.27 69.15
N LEU A 4 -29.93 45.50 68.90
CA LEU A 4 -28.78 45.92 68.10
C LEU A 4 -28.50 44.84 67.06
N ASN A 5 -28.47 45.31 65.82
CA ASN A 5 -28.52 44.58 64.57
C ASN A 5 -27.10 44.46 63.99
N LEU A 6 -26.64 43.25 63.66
CA LEU A 6 -25.42 43.01 62.87
C LEU A 6 -25.67 41.85 61.89
N ASN A 7 -26.18 42.25 60.73
CA ASN A 7 -25.76 41.90 59.38
C ASN A 7 -24.96 40.58 59.18
N ASN A 8 -25.53 39.65 58.40
CA ASN A 8 -24.75 38.69 57.62
C ASN A 8 -25.44 38.41 56.28
N GLY A 9 -24.82 38.91 55.21
CA GLY A 9 -25.22 38.72 53.82
C GLY A 9 -24.81 37.33 53.32
N ASN A 10 -25.76 36.68 52.66
CA ASN A 10 -25.69 35.32 52.15
C ASN A 10 -25.10 35.32 50.73
N THR A 11 -23.94 34.70 50.49
CA THR A 11 -23.48 34.33 49.15
C THR A 11 -23.51 32.81 49.00
N LYS A 12 -24.58 32.29 48.37
CA LYS A 12 -24.67 30.91 47.91
C LYS A 12 -23.84 30.78 46.63
N SER A 13 -22.76 29.99 46.70
CA SER A 13 -21.96 29.58 45.54
C SER A 13 -22.72 28.56 44.69
N SER A 14 -22.61 28.75 43.36
CA SER A 14 -23.13 27.88 42.31
C SER A 14 -22.04 26.90 41.89
N SER A 15 -22.04 25.68 42.43
CA SER A 15 -21.08 24.60 42.12
C SER A 15 -21.73 23.36 41.47
N LYS A 16 -22.91 23.52 40.87
CA LYS A 16 -23.70 22.39 40.34
C LYS A 16 -23.41 21.91 38.91
N PRO A 17 -22.82 22.69 37.97
CA PRO A 17 -22.53 22.15 36.62
C PRO A 17 -21.23 21.33 36.55
N PHE A 18 -20.26 21.54 37.45
CA PHE A 18 -18.97 20.84 37.45
C PHE A 18 -19.08 19.40 37.97
N LEU A 19 -19.93 19.17 38.98
CA LEU A 19 -20.13 17.85 39.58
C LEU A 19 -20.91 16.89 38.65
N ALA A 20 -21.81 17.42 37.82
CA ALA A 20 -22.57 16.63 36.85
C ALA A 20 -21.69 16.13 35.68
N GLY A 21 -20.70 16.92 35.23
CA GLY A 21 -19.76 16.53 34.18
C GLY A 21 -18.81 15.40 34.58
N VAL A 22 -18.30 15.41 35.81
CA VAL A 22 -17.37 14.37 36.33
C VAL A 22 -18.08 13.03 36.55
N ILE A 23 -19.35 13.04 36.96
CA ILE A 23 -20.15 11.82 37.19
C ILE A 23 -20.50 11.12 35.86
N ILE A 24 -20.78 11.89 34.79
CA ILE A 24 -21.05 11.34 33.46
C ILE A 24 -19.76 10.73 32.87
N MET A 25 -18.60 11.37 33.05
CA MET A 25 -17.32 10.84 32.56
C MET A 25 -16.92 9.53 33.26
N MET A 26 -17.10 9.43 34.58
CA MET A 26 -16.85 8.19 35.34
C MET A 26 -17.81 7.05 34.97
N ALA A 27 -19.09 7.34 34.68
CA ALA A 27 -20.06 6.33 34.25
C ALA A 27 -19.76 5.79 32.84
N VAL A 28 -19.28 6.65 31.93
CA VAL A 28 -18.85 6.25 30.58
C VAL A 28 -17.56 5.43 30.62
N LEU A 29 -16.59 5.79 31.48
CA LEU A 29 -15.36 5.02 31.65
C LEU A 29 -15.58 3.64 32.29
N CYS A 30 -16.47 3.53 33.28
CA CYS A 30 -16.80 2.25 33.92
C CYS A 30 -17.60 1.31 33.00
N THR A 31 -18.51 1.84 32.17
CA THR A 31 -19.26 1.03 31.19
C THR A 31 -18.38 0.60 30.02
N ALA A 32 -17.46 1.45 29.55
CA ALA A 32 -16.45 1.09 28.54
C ALA A 32 -15.50 -0.01 29.06
N GLY A 33 -15.04 0.07 30.31
CA GLY A 33 -14.15 -0.94 30.91
C GLY A 33 -14.80 -2.33 31.07
N MET A 34 -16.10 -2.39 31.42
CA MET A 34 -16.84 -3.66 31.47
C MET A 34 -17.10 -4.23 30.06
N TRP A 35 -17.36 -3.36 29.08
CA TRP A 35 -17.53 -3.77 27.68
C TRP A 35 -16.23 -4.35 27.10
N VAL A 36 -15.10 -3.69 27.32
CA VAL A 36 -13.76 -4.16 26.91
C VAL A 36 -13.41 -5.52 27.53
N LYS A 37 -13.70 -5.73 28.81
CA LYS A 37 -13.42 -7.00 29.49
C LYS A 37 -14.33 -8.14 29.00
N GLN A 38 -15.56 -7.82 28.59
CA GLN A 38 -16.50 -8.78 28.03
C GLN A 38 -16.15 -9.15 26.58
N THR A 39 -15.78 -8.17 25.75
CA THR A 39 -15.28 -8.41 24.39
C THR A 39 -13.96 -9.15 24.38
N GLN A 40 -13.07 -8.94 25.37
CA GLN A 40 -11.81 -9.66 25.47
C GLN A 40 -12.02 -11.14 25.84
N LYS A 41 -12.99 -11.46 26.70
CA LYS A 41 -13.37 -12.86 26.98
C LYS A 41 -14.04 -13.54 25.79
N GLN A 42 -14.89 -12.83 25.05
CA GLN A 42 -15.50 -13.35 23.82
C GLN A 42 -14.44 -13.57 22.74
N SER A 43 -13.50 -12.63 22.56
CA SER A 43 -12.39 -12.76 21.63
C SER A 43 -11.45 -13.92 21.99
N GLN A 44 -11.17 -14.16 23.27
CA GLN A 44 -10.40 -15.32 23.71
C GLN A 44 -11.14 -16.64 23.44
N ALA A 45 -12.45 -16.70 23.71
CA ALA A 45 -13.26 -17.89 23.41
C ALA A 45 -13.36 -18.16 21.89
N GLU A 46 -13.46 -17.11 21.09
CA GLU A 46 -13.43 -17.21 19.63
C GLU A 46 -12.04 -17.63 19.11
N GLN A 47 -10.95 -17.11 19.69
CA GLN A 47 -9.60 -17.56 19.37
C GLN A 47 -9.36 -19.03 19.75
N ASP A 48 -9.88 -19.48 20.89
CA ASP A 48 -9.72 -20.88 21.31
C ASP A 48 -10.56 -21.83 20.45
N ASN A 49 -11.78 -21.44 20.06
CA ASN A 49 -12.58 -22.18 19.08
C ASN A 49 -11.90 -22.20 17.71
N GLN A 50 -11.35 -21.08 17.24
CA GLN A 50 -10.60 -21.03 15.99
C GLN A 50 -9.33 -21.88 16.04
N LYS A 51 -8.62 -21.92 17.18
CA LYS A 51 -7.46 -22.82 17.36
C LYS A 51 -7.86 -24.29 17.33
N GLN A 52 -9.00 -24.66 17.93
CA GLN A 52 -9.48 -26.04 17.88
C GLN A 52 -9.90 -26.45 16.46
N LEU A 53 -10.65 -25.59 15.76
CA LEU A 53 -11.00 -25.78 14.35
C LEU A 53 -9.74 -25.88 13.47
N PHE A 54 -8.76 -25.00 13.68
CA PHE A 54 -7.51 -25.03 12.94
C PHE A 54 -6.65 -26.26 13.28
N GLN A 55 -6.68 -26.75 14.52
CA GLN A 55 -6.01 -28.00 14.91
C GLN A 55 -6.67 -29.22 14.27
N GLU A 56 -8.00 -29.22 14.17
CA GLU A 56 -8.75 -30.29 13.50
C GLU A 56 -8.55 -30.26 11.97
N GLU A 57 -8.63 -29.08 11.36
CA GLU A 57 -8.35 -28.87 9.93
C GLU A 57 -6.89 -29.19 9.59
N SER A 58 -5.93 -28.79 10.43
CA SER A 58 -4.51 -29.13 10.22
C SER A 58 -4.23 -30.61 10.42
N ALA A 59 -4.90 -31.30 11.35
CA ALA A 59 -4.79 -32.75 11.50
C ALA A 59 -5.33 -33.48 10.26
N GLN A 60 -6.50 -33.06 9.75
CA GLN A 60 -7.05 -33.59 8.49
C GLN A 60 -6.16 -33.30 7.30
N MET A 61 -5.56 -32.10 7.22
CA MET A 61 -4.60 -31.77 6.16
C MET A 61 -3.33 -32.60 6.25
N VAL A 62 -2.79 -32.82 7.46
CA VAL A 62 -1.60 -33.68 7.65
C VAL A 62 -1.91 -35.12 7.24
N GLU A 63 -3.11 -35.62 7.55
CA GLU A 63 -3.55 -36.95 7.10
C GLU A 63 -3.65 -37.02 5.56
N GLN A 64 -4.24 -36.02 4.91
CA GLN A 64 -4.32 -35.93 3.45
C GLN A 64 -2.94 -35.80 2.79
N ILE A 65 -2.01 -35.06 3.40
CA ILE A 65 -0.61 -34.95 2.94
C ILE A 65 0.09 -36.29 3.09
N ASN A 66 -0.09 -36.98 4.22
CA ASN A 66 0.51 -38.28 4.46
C ASN A 66 -0.05 -39.35 3.51
N GLU A 67 -1.35 -39.34 3.23
CA GLU A 67 -1.99 -40.22 2.25
C GLU A 67 -1.51 -39.91 0.82
N ALA A 68 -1.42 -38.62 0.46
CA ALA A 68 -0.88 -38.21 -0.83
C ALA A 68 0.60 -38.60 -0.99
N ASN A 69 1.41 -38.46 0.06
CA ASN A 69 2.81 -38.86 0.09
C ASN A 69 2.97 -40.38 0.06
N ALA A 70 2.11 -41.13 0.74
CA ALA A 70 2.08 -42.59 0.68
C ALA A 70 1.72 -43.08 -0.72
N ASN A 71 0.72 -42.47 -1.36
CA ASN A 71 0.36 -42.74 -2.75
C ASN A 71 1.48 -42.35 -3.73
N TYR A 72 2.16 -41.22 -3.48
CA TYR A 72 3.32 -40.79 -4.26
C TYR A 72 4.47 -41.77 -4.12
N LEU A 73 4.79 -42.22 -2.90
CA LEU A 73 5.82 -43.20 -2.62
C LEU A 73 5.47 -44.58 -3.18
N ALA A 74 4.22 -45.01 -3.10
CA ALA A 74 3.76 -46.26 -3.68
C ALA A 74 3.85 -46.26 -5.21
N GLU A 75 3.48 -45.15 -5.86
CA GLU A 75 3.61 -45.01 -7.30
C GLU A 75 5.08 -44.81 -7.71
N ALA A 76 5.87 -44.04 -6.97
CA ALA A 76 7.32 -43.91 -7.20
C ALA A 76 8.05 -45.26 -7.03
N ASN A 77 7.63 -46.10 -6.08
CA ASN A 77 8.16 -47.45 -5.89
C ASN A 77 7.70 -48.41 -7.00
N ARG A 78 6.48 -48.24 -7.51
CA ARG A 78 5.97 -48.98 -8.66
C ARG A 78 6.73 -48.61 -9.94
N ILE A 79 7.07 -47.34 -10.10
CA ILE A 79 7.88 -46.85 -11.21
C ILE A 79 9.35 -47.27 -11.05
N ASN A 80 9.90 -47.28 -9.83
CA ASN A 80 11.22 -47.86 -9.55
C ASN A 80 11.27 -49.38 -9.80
N ALA A 81 10.14 -50.09 -9.71
CA ALA A 81 10.05 -51.52 -10.05
C ALA A 81 10.02 -51.75 -11.58
N GLU A 82 9.65 -50.74 -12.36
CA GLU A 82 9.86 -50.66 -13.81
C GLU A 82 11.24 -50.03 -14.09
N GLN A 83 12.32 -50.69 -13.65
CA GLN A 83 13.69 -50.32 -14.02
C GLN A 83 13.88 -50.44 -15.54
N HIS A 84 13.68 -49.33 -16.24
CA HIS A 84 14.38 -49.03 -17.47
C HIS A 84 15.33 -47.86 -17.22
N ASP A 85 16.42 -47.86 -17.98
CA ASP A 85 17.51 -46.87 -18.01
C ASP A 85 17.05 -45.43 -17.73
N PRO A 86 17.94 -44.53 -17.21
CA PRO A 86 17.60 -43.12 -17.01
C PRO A 86 16.84 -42.61 -18.21
N LEU A 87 15.53 -42.35 -18.01
CA LEU A 87 14.61 -42.16 -19.11
C LEU A 87 15.10 -40.96 -19.92
N ASP A 88 15.41 -41.24 -21.18
CA ASP A 88 15.87 -40.26 -22.13
C ASP A 88 14.90 -39.06 -22.17
N PRO A 89 15.39 -37.81 -22.12
CA PRO A 89 14.53 -36.63 -22.08
C PRO A 89 13.48 -36.56 -23.19
N GLU A 90 13.77 -37.04 -24.41
CA GLU A 90 12.79 -37.08 -25.50
C GLU A 90 11.65 -38.04 -25.18
N THR A 91 11.97 -39.20 -24.58
CA THR A 91 10.98 -40.18 -24.14
C THR A 91 10.06 -39.61 -23.07
N LEU A 92 10.61 -38.86 -22.10
CA LEU A 92 9.82 -38.19 -21.05
C LEU A 92 8.88 -37.12 -21.63
N VAL A 93 9.35 -36.33 -22.59
CA VAL A 93 8.52 -35.33 -23.28
C VAL A 93 7.43 -35.99 -24.13
N GLN A 94 7.74 -37.08 -24.85
CA GLN A 94 6.73 -37.85 -25.57
C GLN A 94 5.66 -38.44 -24.64
N GLN A 95 6.03 -38.85 -23.44
CA GLN A 95 5.07 -39.27 -22.43
C GLN A 95 4.16 -38.11 -22.02
N LEU A 96 4.71 -36.91 -21.78
CA LEU A 96 3.90 -35.71 -21.49
C LEU A 96 2.88 -35.38 -22.59
N TYR A 97 3.23 -35.55 -23.87
CA TYR A 97 2.28 -35.39 -24.99
C TYR A 97 1.11 -36.40 -24.94
N LYS A 98 1.36 -37.63 -24.49
CA LYS A 98 0.32 -38.67 -24.39
C LYS A 98 -0.62 -38.48 -23.19
N LEU A 99 -0.24 -37.68 -22.20
CA LEU A 99 -1.02 -37.49 -20.97
C LEU A 99 -2.25 -36.60 -21.16
N LYS A 100 -2.29 -35.73 -22.19
CA LYS A 100 -3.46 -34.87 -22.46
C LYS A 100 -4.71 -35.66 -22.85
N ASP A 101 -4.51 -36.78 -23.54
CA ASP A 101 -5.60 -37.63 -24.03
C ASP A 101 -6.23 -38.50 -22.93
N LEU A 102 -5.63 -38.55 -21.73
CA LEU A 102 -6.17 -39.31 -20.60
C LEU A 102 -7.33 -38.56 -19.94
N PRO A 103 -8.57 -39.06 -19.93
CA PRO A 103 -9.74 -38.32 -19.45
C PRO A 103 -9.76 -38.07 -17.93
N ASP A 104 -8.95 -38.79 -17.15
CA ASP A 104 -8.94 -38.69 -15.69
C ASP A 104 -7.72 -37.92 -15.16
N ASN A 105 -7.98 -36.76 -14.54
CA ASN A 105 -6.96 -35.92 -13.91
C ASN A 105 -6.26 -36.65 -12.74
N LYS A 106 -6.91 -37.58 -12.04
CA LYS A 106 -6.29 -38.31 -10.91
C LYS A 106 -5.14 -39.22 -11.34
N ALA A 107 -5.22 -39.80 -12.54
CA ALA A 107 -4.14 -40.59 -13.13
C ALA A 107 -3.13 -39.72 -13.88
N ARG A 108 -3.55 -38.54 -14.35
CA ARG A 108 -2.72 -37.63 -15.14
C ARG A 108 -1.66 -36.93 -14.30
N SER A 109 -2.03 -36.33 -13.16
CA SER A 109 -1.11 -35.49 -12.38
C SER A 109 0.12 -36.26 -11.86
N PRO A 110 0.00 -37.45 -11.23
CA PRO A 110 1.16 -38.19 -10.74
C PRO A 110 2.17 -38.54 -11.84
N ARG A 111 1.66 -38.91 -13.03
CA ARG A 111 2.50 -39.22 -14.20
C ARG A 111 3.17 -37.99 -14.77
N THR A 112 2.48 -36.84 -14.78
CA THR A 112 3.10 -35.56 -15.15
C THR A 112 4.26 -35.24 -14.21
N PHE A 113 4.04 -35.32 -12.89
CA PHE A 113 5.09 -35.04 -11.90
C PHE A 113 6.27 -36.00 -12.02
N TYR A 114 6.03 -37.28 -12.29
CA TYR A 114 7.09 -38.23 -12.59
C TYR A 114 7.94 -37.81 -13.80
N CYS A 115 7.29 -37.44 -14.91
CA CYS A 115 8.00 -36.99 -16.11
C CYS A 115 8.81 -35.72 -15.84
N LEU A 116 8.23 -34.75 -15.13
CA LEU A 116 8.90 -33.50 -14.76
C LEU A 116 10.08 -33.75 -13.82
N GLN A 117 9.95 -34.64 -12.83
CA GLN A 117 11.05 -35.02 -11.96
C GLN A 117 12.19 -35.67 -12.75
N GLY A 118 11.88 -36.56 -13.69
CA GLY A 118 12.87 -37.16 -14.58
C GLY A 118 13.59 -36.12 -15.45
N LEU A 119 12.86 -35.13 -15.98
CA LEU A 119 13.45 -34.03 -16.76
C LEU A 119 14.35 -33.14 -15.90
N LEU A 120 13.95 -32.87 -14.65
CA LEU A 120 14.77 -32.11 -13.71
C LEU A 120 16.08 -32.84 -13.38
N LEU A 121 16.02 -34.15 -13.14
CA LEU A 121 17.20 -34.98 -12.88
C LEU A 121 18.18 -35.04 -14.07
N ASN A 122 17.68 -34.91 -15.30
CA ASN A 122 18.48 -34.82 -16.50
C ASN A 122 19.15 -33.43 -16.70
N GLY A 123 18.75 -32.42 -15.93
CA GLY A 123 19.36 -31.09 -15.93
C GLY A 123 19.41 -30.46 -17.32
N THR A 124 20.57 -29.93 -17.72
CA THR A 124 20.75 -29.24 -19.02
C THR A 124 20.52 -30.14 -20.23
N ASN A 125 20.62 -31.46 -20.10
CA ASN A 125 20.40 -32.40 -21.20
C ASN A 125 18.92 -32.49 -21.59
N ALA A 126 18.01 -32.08 -20.70
CA ALA A 126 16.57 -32.04 -21.00
C ALA A 126 16.14 -30.80 -21.80
N LEU A 127 17.00 -29.77 -21.92
CA LEU A 127 16.63 -28.50 -22.53
C LEU A 127 16.24 -28.59 -24.01
N PRO A 128 16.93 -29.37 -24.88
CA PRO A 128 16.50 -29.54 -26.26
C PRO A 128 15.10 -30.16 -26.37
N ALA A 129 14.80 -31.18 -25.57
CA ALA A 129 13.49 -31.84 -25.58
C ALA A 129 12.38 -30.92 -25.03
N LEU A 130 12.69 -30.13 -23.99
CA LEU A 130 11.76 -29.15 -23.40
C LEU A 130 11.45 -27.98 -24.34
N LYS A 131 12.40 -27.60 -25.20
CA LYS A 131 12.24 -26.49 -26.14
C LYS A 131 11.04 -26.69 -27.05
N ASP A 132 10.92 -27.87 -27.65
CA ASP A 132 9.84 -28.16 -28.60
C ASP A 132 8.47 -28.15 -27.90
N LEU A 133 8.41 -28.73 -26.69
CA LEU A 133 7.20 -28.73 -25.85
C LEU A 133 6.71 -27.30 -25.51
N LEU A 134 7.65 -26.39 -25.28
CA LEU A 134 7.36 -24.99 -24.98
C LEU A 134 6.95 -24.19 -26.23
N ILE A 135 7.62 -24.41 -27.37
CA ILE A 135 7.29 -23.76 -28.65
C ILE A 135 5.91 -24.16 -29.15
N ASP A 136 5.55 -25.43 -28.98
CA ASP A 136 4.23 -25.96 -29.37
C ASP A 136 3.09 -25.38 -28.52
N GLY A 137 3.40 -24.63 -27.46
CA GLY A 137 2.42 -24.05 -26.55
C GLY A 137 1.58 -25.11 -25.84
N TYR A 138 2.14 -26.30 -25.67
CA TYR A 138 1.43 -27.45 -25.16
C TYR A 138 1.16 -27.28 -23.66
N ASP A 139 -0.11 -27.11 -23.30
CA ASP A 139 -0.53 -26.87 -21.93
C ASP A 139 -1.82 -27.62 -21.58
N PHE A 140 -1.93 -28.05 -20.32
CA PHE A 140 -3.14 -28.64 -19.76
C PHE A 140 -3.18 -28.47 -18.24
N ASN A 141 -4.39 -28.44 -17.67
CA ASN A 141 -4.56 -28.32 -16.23
C ASN A 141 -4.12 -29.60 -15.51
N LEU A 142 -3.33 -29.42 -14.45
CA LEU A 142 -2.80 -30.49 -13.61
C LEU A 142 -3.71 -30.82 -12.43
N ASP A 143 -4.76 -30.03 -12.18
CA ASP A 143 -5.56 -30.17 -10.96
C ASP A 143 -6.86 -30.97 -11.10
N ALA A 144 -7.09 -31.77 -10.06
CA ALA A 144 -8.37 -32.27 -9.56
C ALA A 144 -8.54 -31.99 -8.04
N ARG A 145 -7.68 -31.16 -7.42
CA ARG A 145 -7.69 -30.92 -5.97
C ARG A 145 -8.11 -29.47 -5.62
N PRO A 146 -8.92 -29.27 -4.56
CA PRO A 146 -9.50 -27.96 -4.22
C PRO A 146 -8.57 -26.95 -3.53
N LEU A 147 -7.37 -27.36 -3.08
CA LEU A 147 -6.49 -26.52 -2.24
C LEU A 147 -5.48 -25.64 -3.02
N TYR A 148 -5.22 -25.93 -4.30
CA TYR A 148 -4.37 -25.11 -5.17
C TYR A 148 -5.07 -24.95 -6.52
N PRO A 149 -5.86 -23.91 -6.74
CA PRO A 149 -6.55 -23.75 -8.01
C PRO A 149 -5.56 -23.34 -9.13
N ASN A 150 -5.64 -24.04 -10.26
CA ASN A 150 -5.12 -23.66 -11.59
C ASN A 150 -3.60 -23.84 -11.83
N ARG A 151 -2.98 -24.94 -11.38
CA ARG A 151 -1.63 -25.30 -11.86
C ARG A 151 -1.71 -25.90 -13.26
N THR A 152 -0.94 -25.34 -14.20
CA THR A 152 -0.84 -25.85 -15.57
C THR A 152 0.50 -26.51 -15.83
N LEU A 153 0.57 -27.40 -16.82
CA LEU A 153 1.83 -28.04 -17.24
C LEU A 153 2.88 -26.98 -17.58
N ARG A 154 2.48 -25.92 -18.28
CA ARG A 154 3.38 -24.81 -18.63
C ARG A 154 3.98 -24.12 -17.41
N GLN A 155 3.19 -23.89 -16.36
CA GLN A 155 3.69 -23.30 -15.11
C GLN A 155 4.70 -24.21 -14.41
N GLU A 156 4.48 -25.53 -14.42
CA GLU A 156 5.42 -26.48 -13.83
C GLU A 156 6.71 -26.61 -14.64
N ILE A 157 6.63 -26.59 -15.98
CA ILE A 157 7.84 -26.55 -16.83
C ILE A 157 8.63 -25.27 -16.59
N ALA A 158 7.94 -24.13 -16.49
CA ALA A 158 8.59 -22.87 -16.11
C ALA A 158 9.29 -22.99 -14.75
N SER A 159 8.60 -23.50 -13.71
CA SER A 159 9.17 -23.75 -12.38
C SER A 159 10.41 -24.67 -12.43
N LEU A 160 10.36 -25.71 -13.26
CA LEU A 160 11.48 -26.63 -13.48
C LEU A 160 12.69 -25.92 -14.12
N LEU A 161 12.48 -25.08 -15.14
CA LEU A 161 13.55 -24.30 -15.76
C LEU A 161 14.14 -23.26 -14.79
N VAL A 162 13.31 -22.66 -13.93
CA VAL A 162 13.78 -21.79 -12.84
C VAL A 162 14.66 -22.57 -11.87
N THR A 163 14.24 -23.79 -11.49
CA THR A 163 15.01 -24.68 -10.60
C THR A 163 16.35 -25.08 -11.20
N MET A 164 16.43 -25.25 -12.54
CA MET A 164 17.69 -25.53 -13.23
C MET A 164 18.68 -24.37 -13.17
N GLY A 165 18.20 -23.12 -13.04
CA GLY A 165 18.99 -21.93 -12.66
C GLY A 165 20.14 -21.55 -13.57
N ASN A 166 20.28 -22.16 -14.76
CA ASN A 166 21.38 -21.94 -15.68
C ASN A 166 20.97 -21.08 -16.87
N ARG A 167 21.94 -20.44 -17.52
CA ARG A 167 21.71 -19.51 -18.63
C ARG A 167 20.93 -20.12 -19.81
N PRO A 168 21.23 -21.35 -20.27
CA PRO A 168 20.42 -22.01 -21.31
C PRO A 168 18.95 -22.22 -20.92
N ALA A 169 18.66 -22.56 -19.66
CA ALA A 169 17.29 -22.65 -19.16
C ALA A 169 16.61 -21.27 -19.11
N ALA A 170 17.34 -20.22 -18.73
CA ALA A 170 16.84 -18.84 -18.77
C ALA A 170 16.57 -18.36 -20.21
N ASP A 171 17.41 -18.73 -21.18
CA ASP A 171 17.18 -18.42 -22.60
C ASP A 171 15.87 -19.07 -23.12
N LEU A 172 15.56 -20.30 -22.68
CA LEU A 172 14.27 -20.94 -22.98
C LEU A 172 13.11 -20.26 -22.27
N LEU A 173 13.26 -19.90 -20.99
CA LEU A 173 12.24 -19.14 -20.25
C LEU A 173 11.94 -17.78 -20.90
N SER A 174 12.96 -17.10 -21.43
CA SER A 174 12.80 -15.79 -22.09
C SER A 174 11.90 -15.86 -23.32
N GLN A 175 11.89 -17.00 -24.03
CA GLN A 175 11.02 -17.23 -25.19
C GLN A 175 9.54 -17.33 -24.80
N LEU A 176 9.23 -17.58 -23.53
CA LEU A 176 7.85 -17.66 -23.04
C LEU A 176 7.25 -16.29 -22.71
N LEU A 177 8.07 -15.26 -22.54
CA LEU A 177 7.61 -13.91 -22.17
C LEU A 177 6.47 -13.38 -23.06
N PRO A 178 6.54 -13.47 -24.41
CA PRO A 178 5.48 -12.94 -25.27
C PRO A 178 4.18 -13.76 -25.21
N ALA A 179 4.25 -15.01 -24.79
CA ALA A 179 3.13 -15.95 -24.78
C ALA A 179 2.43 -16.02 -23.42
N THR A 180 2.78 -15.15 -22.47
CA THR A 180 2.23 -15.17 -21.10
C THR A 180 0.74 -14.82 -21.08
N GLN A 181 -0.04 -15.67 -20.43
CA GLN A 181 -1.50 -15.51 -20.42
C GLN A 181 -1.94 -14.51 -19.35
N THR A 182 -1.32 -14.54 -18.18
CA THR A 182 -1.67 -13.68 -17.04
C THR A 182 -0.53 -12.74 -16.66
N VAL A 183 -0.86 -11.63 -16.00
CA VAL A 183 0.13 -10.70 -15.45
C VAL A 183 1.00 -11.37 -14.39
N GLU A 184 0.42 -12.30 -13.63
CA GLU A 184 1.13 -13.02 -12.57
C GLU A 184 2.15 -14.01 -13.12
N GLU A 185 1.81 -14.74 -14.19
CA GLU A 185 2.75 -15.58 -14.92
C GLU A 185 3.93 -14.74 -15.44
N LEU A 186 3.64 -13.60 -16.08
CA LEU A 186 4.66 -12.68 -16.57
C LEU A 186 5.56 -12.16 -15.45
N ALA A 187 4.99 -11.70 -14.34
CA ALA A 187 5.75 -11.20 -13.21
C ALA A 187 6.67 -12.27 -12.60
N ASN A 188 6.20 -13.50 -12.48
CA ASN A 188 6.99 -14.62 -11.95
C ASN A 188 8.13 -14.99 -12.91
N LEU A 189 7.88 -15.04 -14.21
CA LEU A 189 8.91 -15.29 -15.23
C LEU A 189 9.97 -14.20 -15.24
N CYS A 190 9.56 -12.91 -15.23
CA CYS A 190 10.48 -11.79 -15.16
C CYS A 190 11.36 -11.89 -13.91
N LYS A 191 10.78 -12.12 -12.72
CA LYS A 191 11.56 -12.29 -11.48
C LYS A 191 12.58 -13.42 -11.58
N ALA A 192 12.20 -14.55 -12.17
CA ALA A 192 13.11 -15.67 -12.34
C ALA A 192 14.26 -15.35 -13.32
N LEU A 193 13.96 -14.73 -14.47
CA LEU A 193 14.99 -14.31 -15.43
C LEU A 193 15.95 -13.28 -14.83
N MET A 194 15.42 -12.31 -14.08
CA MET A 194 16.22 -11.29 -13.39
C MET A 194 17.11 -11.90 -12.30
N SER A 195 16.72 -13.02 -11.69
CA SER A 195 17.56 -13.73 -10.71
C SER A 195 18.78 -14.42 -11.35
N VAL A 196 18.69 -14.76 -12.64
CA VAL A 196 19.79 -15.37 -13.41
C VAL A 196 20.72 -14.31 -13.99
N SER A 197 20.17 -13.27 -14.62
CA SER A 197 20.96 -12.17 -15.18
C SER A 197 20.14 -10.91 -15.44
N ASP A 198 20.70 -9.75 -15.11
CA ASP A 198 20.17 -8.44 -15.52
C ASP A 198 20.10 -8.25 -17.04
N GLY A 199 20.82 -9.06 -17.82
CA GLY A 199 20.78 -9.02 -19.29
C GLY A 199 19.41 -9.34 -19.88
N TYR A 200 18.51 -9.98 -19.11
CA TYR A 200 17.14 -10.25 -19.54
C TYR A 200 16.17 -9.09 -19.33
N ARG A 201 16.56 -8.04 -18.58
CA ARG A 201 15.71 -6.89 -18.25
C ARG A 201 15.04 -6.25 -19.47
N PRO A 202 15.72 -6.01 -20.61
CA PRO A 202 15.09 -5.40 -21.78
C PRO A 202 13.95 -6.26 -22.37
N TYR A 203 14.11 -7.58 -22.37
CA TYR A 203 13.07 -8.51 -22.86
C TYR A 203 11.86 -8.54 -21.92
N CYS A 204 12.11 -8.54 -20.61
CA CYS A 204 11.07 -8.45 -19.59
C CYS A 204 10.29 -7.13 -19.70
N ILE A 205 10.99 -6.01 -19.93
CA ILE A 205 10.39 -4.69 -20.15
C ILE A 205 9.49 -4.72 -21.38
N SER A 206 10.00 -5.20 -22.52
CA SER A 206 9.21 -5.29 -23.77
C SER A 206 7.91 -6.07 -23.55
N ALA A 207 7.99 -7.26 -22.94
CA ALA A 207 6.82 -8.09 -22.69
C ALA A 207 5.84 -7.44 -21.68
N ALA A 208 6.35 -6.77 -20.65
CA ALA A 208 5.51 -6.05 -19.69
C ALA A 208 4.80 -4.85 -20.31
N ARG A 209 5.47 -4.06 -21.16
CA ARG A 209 4.86 -2.96 -21.92
C ARG A 209 3.82 -3.47 -22.93
N ASP A 210 4.08 -4.59 -23.60
CA ASP A 210 3.10 -5.21 -24.51
C ASP A 210 1.85 -5.68 -23.74
N LYS A 211 2.03 -6.28 -22.56
CA LYS A 211 0.92 -6.70 -21.70
C LYS A 211 0.14 -5.52 -21.17
N TYR A 212 0.82 -4.43 -20.78
CA TYR A 212 0.20 -3.15 -20.41
C TYR A 212 -0.71 -2.65 -21.55
N ASN A 213 -0.20 -2.56 -22.77
CA ASN A 213 -0.96 -2.07 -23.93
C ASN A 213 -2.23 -2.91 -24.18
N GLN A 214 -2.12 -4.24 -24.06
CA GLN A 214 -3.29 -5.13 -24.16
C GLN A 214 -4.36 -4.84 -23.08
N LEU A 215 -3.93 -4.59 -21.84
CA LEU A 215 -4.85 -4.30 -20.73
C LEU A 215 -5.51 -2.93 -20.88
N ILE A 216 -4.80 -1.93 -21.39
CA ILE A 216 -5.35 -0.59 -21.65
C ILE A 216 -6.39 -0.63 -22.78
N GLU A 217 -6.12 -1.32 -23.88
CA GLU A 217 -7.10 -1.49 -24.96
C GLU A 217 -8.36 -2.19 -24.45
N LYS A 218 -8.20 -3.26 -23.67
CA LYS A 218 -9.32 -3.94 -23.00
C LYS A 218 -10.09 -3.03 -22.05
N GLN A 219 -9.42 -2.12 -21.33
CA GLN A 219 -10.09 -1.14 -20.48
C GLN A 219 -10.94 -0.16 -21.28
N LYS A 220 -10.43 0.31 -22.44
CA LYS A 220 -11.17 1.21 -23.33
C LYS A 220 -12.44 0.53 -23.87
N GLU A 221 -12.36 -0.74 -24.24
CA GLU A 221 -13.52 -1.52 -24.71
C GLU A 221 -14.59 -1.71 -23.62
N LEU A 222 -14.17 -1.93 -22.37
CA LEU A 222 -15.06 -2.15 -21.22
C LEU A 222 -15.64 -0.85 -20.63
N THR A 223 -15.11 0.31 -21.02
CA THR A 223 -15.58 1.61 -20.52
C THR A 223 -16.66 2.14 -21.47
N PRO A 224 -17.94 2.19 -21.05
CA PRO A 224 -19.01 2.63 -21.94
C PRO A 224 -18.77 4.09 -22.35
N GLN A 225 -18.59 4.33 -23.66
CA GLN A 225 -18.67 5.68 -24.21
C GLN A 225 -20.04 6.25 -23.86
N LYS A 226 -20.07 7.32 -23.06
CA LYS A 226 -21.29 8.11 -22.84
C LYS A 226 -21.66 8.84 -24.14
N THR A 227 -22.09 8.13 -25.16
CA THR A 227 -22.94 8.72 -26.20
C THR A 227 -24.32 8.92 -25.58
N GLY A 228 -24.79 10.17 -25.55
CA GLY A 228 -25.97 10.67 -24.82
C GLY A 228 -27.34 10.13 -25.28
N LEU A 229 -27.42 8.88 -25.71
CA LEU A 229 -28.66 8.20 -26.05
C LEU A 229 -28.65 6.87 -25.30
N LEU A 230 -29.34 6.81 -24.16
CA LEU A 230 -30.15 5.67 -23.69
C LEU A 230 -30.49 5.76 -22.19
N GLU A 231 -31.21 6.81 -21.79
CA GLU A 231 -31.95 6.81 -20.51
C GLU A 231 -33.19 5.88 -20.52
N LYS A 232 -33.45 5.17 -21.62
CA LYS A 232 -34.57 4.22 -21.76
C LYS A 232 -34.21 2.72 -21.78
N ALA A 233 -32.94 2.32 -21.73
CA ALA A 233 -32.52 0.90 -21.70
C ALA A 233 -32.15 0.38 -20.28
N VAL A 234 -32.70 1.00 -19.23
CA VAL A 234 -32.22 0.83 -17.84
C VAL A 234 -32.63 -0.50 -17.18
N SER A 235 -33.48 -1.33 -17.80
CA SER A 235 -33.85 -2.64 -17.22
C SER A 235 -32.99 -3.81 -17.70
N PHE A 236 -32.50 -3.80 -18.95
CA PHE A 236 -31.61 -4.87 -19.47
C PHE A 236 -30.14 -4.67 -19.07
N LEU A 237 -29.72 -3.42 -18.83
CA LEU A 237 -28.32 -3.09 -18.50
C LEU A 237 -27.88 -3.49 -17.08
N LYS A 238 -28.79 -3.88 -16.17
CA LYS A 238 -28.39 -4.21 -14.79
C LYS A 238 -27.57 -5.51 -14.65
N GLN A 239 -27.80 -6.49 -15.52
CA GLN A 239 -27.09 -7.78 -15.48
C GLN A 239 -25.78 -7.74 -16.29
N ASP A 240 -25.72 -6.97 -17.38
CA ASP A 240 -24.47 -6.75 -18.13
C ASP A 240 -23.54 -5.76 -17.43
N ASN A 241 -24.08 -4.77 -16.70
CA ASN A 241 -23.24 -3.85 -15.93
C ASN A 241 -22.53 -4.54 -14.75
N SER A 242 -23.10 -5.60 -14.14
CA SER A 242 -22.42 -6.29 -13.05
C SER A 242 -21.18 -7.05 -13.55
N LYS A 243 -21.33 -7.80 -14.65
CA LYS A 243 -20.20 -8.52 -15.28
C LYS A 243 -19.12 -7.59 -15.82
N ASN A 244 -19.52 -6.51 -16.50
CA ASN A 244 -18.57 -5.51 -16.99
C ASN A 244 -17.86 -4.80 -15.83
N SER A 245 -18.55 -4.56 -14.70
CA SER A 245 -17.91 -3.97 -13.51
C SER A 245 -16.90 -4.91 -12.84
N GLU A 246 -17.20 -6.21 -12.76
CA GLU A 246 -16.27 -7.22 -12.25
C GLU A 246 -15.03 -7.33 -13.16
N GLN A 247 -15.24 -7.38 -14.47
CA GLN A 247 -14.17 -7.48 -15.45
C GLN A 247 -13.29 -6.23 -15.50
N LEU A 248 -13.89 -5.04 -15.33
CA LEU A 248 -13.18 -3.77 -15.23
C LEU A 248 -12.38 -3.65 -13.93
N ASN A 249 -12.92 -4.16 -12.81
CA ASN A 249 -12.17 -4.23 -11.55
C ASN A 249 -11.00 -5.22 -11.63
N ALA A 250 -11.20 -6.39 -12.24
CA ALA A 250 -10.11 -7.35 -12.49
C ALA A 250 -9.02 -6.74 -13.38
N ASN A 251 -9.41 -6.04 -14.46
CA ASN A 251 -8.46 -5.37 -15.35
C ASN A 251 -7.66 -4.26 -14.63
N ARG A 252 -8.29 -3.51 -13.72
CA ARG A 252 -7.59 -2.52 -12.88
C ARG A 252 -6.58 -3.16 -11.92
N GLN A 253 -6.91 -4.31 -11.35
CA GLN A 253 -5.97 -5.06 -10.51
C GLN A 253 -4.77 -5.56 -11.33
N ASP A 254 -5.03 -6.06 -12.54
CA ASP A 254 -3.97 -6.49 -13.46
C ASP A 254 -3.07 -5.33 -13.88
N LEU A 255 -3.62 -4.14 -14.14
CA LEU A 255 -2.84 -2.93 -14.40
C LEU A 255 -1.97 -2.54 -13.21
N LYS A 256 -2.49 -2.61 -11.98
CA LYS A 256 -1.69 -2.34 -10.77
C LYS A 256 -0.54 -3.34 -10.62
N LYS A 257 -0.77 -4.62 -10.92
CA LYS A 257 0.29 -5.64 -10.92
C LYS A 257 1.35 -5.35 -11.99
N ILE A 258 0.93 -4.87 -13.17
CA ILE A 258 1.85 -4.47 -14.25
C ILE A 258 2.67 -3.24 -13.87
N TYR A 259 2.08 -2.20 -13.26
CA TYR A 259 2.83 -1.04 -12.76
C TYR A 259 3.85 -1.45 -11.71
N ASN A 260 3.46 -2.31 -10.77
CA ASN A 260 4.38 -2.86 -9.79
C ASN A 260 5.56 -3.59 -10.46
N LEU A 261 5.28 -4.41 -11.47
CA LEU A 261 6.31 -5.10 -12.25
C LEU A 261 7.26 -4.12 -12.95
N LEU A 262 6.72 -3.14 -13.69
CA LEU A 262 7.49 -2.18 -14.48
C LEU A 262 8.34 -1.26 -13.59
N PHE A 263 7.78 -0.71 -12.51
CA PHE A 263 8.45 0.29 -11.68
C PHE A 263 9.24 -0.35 -10.53
N THR A 264 8.68 -1.31 -9.81
CA THR A 264 9.36 -1.89 -8.64
C THR A 264 10.44 -2.90 -9.04
N VAL A 265 10.11 -3.81 -9.97
CA VAL A 265 10.98 -4.95 -10.32
C VAL A 265 11.90 -4.59 -11.49
N LEU A 266 11.34 -4.06 -12.58
CA LEU A 266 12.07 -3.81 -13.82
C LEU A 266 12.72 -2.42 -13.85
N ARG A 267 12.27 -1.47 -13.01
CA ARG A 267 12.78 -0.09 -12.93
C ARG A 267 12.82 0.60 -14.30
N ASP A 268 11.70 0.54 -15.00
CA ASP A 268 11.56 1.11 -16.33
C ASP A 268 11.32 2.63 -16.31
N GLU A 269 12.41 3.39 -16.19
CA GLU A 269 12.39 4.86 -16.10
C GLU A 269 11.82 5.52 -17.36
N GLU A 270 12.16 5.02 -18.54
CA GLU A 270 11.67 5.57 -19.82
C GLU A 270 10.15 5.49 -19.90
N PHE A 271 9.58 4.36 -19.47
CA PHE A 271 8.12 4.19 -19.47
C PHE A 271 7.44 5.06 -18.41
N ALA A 272 8.05 5.22 -17.22
CA ALA A 272 7.53 6.15 -16.22
C ALA A 272 7.47 7.58 -16.75
N VAL A 273 8.54 8.05 -17.42
CA VAL A 273 8.55 9.36 -18.09
C VAL A 273 7.45 9.44 -19.15
N GLU A 274 7.32 8.43 -20.02
CA GLU A 274 6.29 8.39 -21.05
C GLU A 274 4.87 8.54 -20.47
N LEU A 275 4.55 7.83 -19.38
CA LEU A 275 3.24 7.93 -18.72
C LEU A 275 3.01 9.30 -18.08
N LEU A 276 4.06 9.90 -17.51
CA LEU A 276 3.99 11.21 -16.87
C LEU A 276 3.80 12.32 -17.90
N GLU A 277 4.53 12.29 -19.01
CA GLU A 277 4.38 13.22 -20.15
C GLU A 277 3.00 13.14 -20.80
N LYS A 278 2.46 11.93 -20.96
CA LYS A 278 1.11 11.70 -21.49
C LYS A 278 0.00 12.05 -20.50
N ARG A 279 0.36 12.43 -19.26
CA ARG A 279 -0.56 12.75 -18.17
C ARG A 279 -1.55 11.63 -17.84
N GLU A 280 -1.12 10.38 -17.99
CA GLU A 280 -1.97 9.21 -17.70
C GLU A 280 -2.30 9.06 -16.21
N TRP A 281 -1.54 9.76 -15.36
CA TRP A 281 -1.81 9.93 -13.95
C TRP A 281 -3.03 10.82 -13.64
N LEU A 282 -3.71 11.39 -14.65
CA LEU A 282 -4.98 12.09 -14.47
C LEU A 282 -6.17 11.18 -14.81
N ARG A 283 -6.98 10.85 -13.81
CA ARG A 283 -8.28 10.18 -13.97
C ARG A 283 -9.35 11.12 -14.49
N GLU A 284 -10.51 10.56 -14.85
CA GLU A 284 -11.72 11.30 -15.21
C GLU A 284 -11.97 12.48 -14.26
N LYS A 285 -12.27 13.64 -14.85
CA LYS A 285 -12.43 14.96 -14.20
C LYS A 285 -11.11 15.62 -13.76
N GLY A 286 -9.94 15.06 -14.06
CA GLY A 286 -8.64 15.63 -13.68
C GLY A 286 -8.23 15.33 -12.24
N LYS A 287 -8.64 14.17 -11.70
CA LYS A 287 -8.18 13.70 -10.38
C LYS A 287 -6.86 12.97 -10.53
N LEU A 288 -5.88 13.31 -9.69
CA LEU A 288 -4.62 12.57 -9.58
C LEU A 288 -4.88 11.09 -9.23
N ASP A 289 -4.27 10.20 -10.00
CA ASP A 289 -4.08 8.79 -9.66
C ASP A 289 -2.83 8.67 -8.78
N SER A 290 -3.00 8.86 -7.48
CA SER A 290 -1.89 8.99 -6.53
C SER A 290 -1.03 7.72 -6.48
N ASP A 291 -1.62 6.53 -6.68
CA ASP A 291 -0.90 5.26 -6.72
C ASP A 291 0.05 5.22 -7.93
N LEU A 292 -0.49 5.42 -9.14
CA LEU A 292 0.30 5.40 -10.37
C LEU A 292 1.37 6.49 -10.36
N PHE A 293 0.99 7.71 -9.96
CA PHE A 293 1.90 8.84 -9.93
C PHE A 293 3.07 8.59 -8.98
N SER A 294 2.78 8.15 -7.74
CA SER A 294 3.82 7.89 -6.74
C SER A 294 4.76 6.76 -7.17
N GLU A 295 4.21 5.68 -7.75
CA GLU A 295 5.02 4.56 -8.24
C GLU A 295 5.93 4.98 -9.42
N ALA A 296 5.42 5.79 -10.35
CA ALA A 296 6.19 6.28 -11.49
C ALA A 296 7.27 7.28 -11.06
N THR A 297 6.97 8.25 -10.18
CA THR A 297 7.95 9.23 -9.73
C THR A 297 9.02 8.63 -8.82
N ALA A 298 8.71 7.56 -8.08
CA ALA A 298 9.64 6.94 -7.13
C ALA A 298 10.88 6.31 -7.79
N ILE A 299 10.82 6.00 -9.09
CA ILE A 299 11.95 5.42 -9.82
C ILE A 299 12.78 6.45 -10.58
N LEU A 300 12.32 7.70 -10.65
CA LEU A 300 12.99 8.77 -11.38
C LEU A 300 14.04 9.47 -10.52
N PRO A 301 15.03 10.12 -11.15
CA PRO A 301 15.91 11.05 -10.45
C PRO A 301 15.09 12.13 -9.71
N ALA A 302 15.55 12.51 -8.52
CA ALA A 302 14.86 13.46 -7.63
C ALA A 302 14.44 14.77 -8.33
N GLU A 303 15.32 15.32 -9.17
CA GLU A 303 15.04 16.55 -9.93
C GLU A 303 13.88 16.35 -10.93
N THR A 304 13.94 15.29 -11.73
CA THR A 304 12.88 14.93 -12.69
C THR A 304 11.56 14.61 -12.00
N ALA A 305 11.60 13.86 -10.90
CA ALA A 305 10.42 13.55 -10.09
C ALA A 305 9.77 14.84 -9.58
N MET A 306 10.58 15.79 -9.07
CA MET A 306 10.09 17.08 -8.58
C MET A 306 9.47 17.95 -9.66
N ASP A 307 9.99 17.91 -10.89
CA ASP A 307 9.40 18.63 -12.02
C ASP A 307 7.96 18.18 -12.29
N TYR A 308 7.73 16.86 -12.33
CA TYR A 308 6.38 16.31 -12.48
C TYR A 308 5.50 16.54 -11.26
N CYS A 309 6.05 16.45 -10.03
CA CYS A 309 5.31 16.77 -8.81
C CYS A 309 4.81 18.22 -8.82
N TYR A 310 5.65 19.15 -9.27
CA TYR A 310 5.29 20.56 -9.38
C TYR A 310 4.24 20.80 -10.48
N GLU A 311 4.35 20.14 -11.62
CA GLU A 311 3.30 20.19 -12.65
C GLU A 311 1.95 19.65 -12.13
N ALA A 312 1.96 18.51 -11.44
CA ALA A 312 0.77 17.93 -10.84
C ALA A 312 0.14 18.84 -9.77
N TYR A 313 0.99 19.51 -8.99
CA TYR A 313 0.57 20.51 -8.03
C TYR A 313 -0.14 21.69 -8.69
N LEU A 314 0.49 22.33 -9.69
CA LEU A 314 -0.11 23.45 -10.42
C LEU A 314 -1.45 23.06 -11.04
N HIS A 315 -1.53 21.88 -11.66
CA HIS A 315 -2.77 21.37 -12.21
C HIS A 315 -3.87 21.21 -11.14
N GLN A 316 -3.55 20.72 -9.94
CA GLN A 316 -4.52 20.64 -8.85
C GLN A 316 -4.99 22.02 -8.40
N LYS A 317 -4.10 23.00 -8.34
CA LYS A 317 -4.43 24.38 -7.96
C LYS A 317 -5.30 25.10 -8.98
N GLU A 318 -4.97 25.00 -10.27
CA GLU A 318 -5.78 25.54 -11.37
C GLU A 318 -7.21 24.99 -11.36
N ASN A 319 -7.38 23.74 -10.92
CA ASN A 319 -8.69 23.09 -10.83
C ASN A 319 -9.36 23.22 -9.46
N HIS A 320 -8.87 24.10 -8.57
CA HIS A 320 -9.37 24.31 -7.20
C HIS A 320 -9.49 23.02 -6.37
N ARG A 321 -8.53 22.11 -6.53
CA ARG A 321 -8.48 20.85 -5.81
C ARG A 321 -7.56 20.96 -4.60
N LYS A 322 -7.90 20.21 -3.55
CA LYS A 322 -6.98 20.02 -2.42
C LYS A 322 -5.75 19.26 -2.91
N THR A 323 -4.58 19.72 -2.47
CA THR A 323 -3.30 19.09 -2.80
C THR A 323 -3.26 17.67 -2.27
N ASP A 324 -2.87 16.72 -3.12
CA ASP A 324 -2.75 15.32 -2.70
C ASP A 324 -1.58 15.14 -1.74
N HIS A 325 -1.76 14.29 -0.72
CA HIS A 325 -0.74 14.04 0.29
C HIS A 325 0.55 13.48 -0.30
N SER A 326 0.48 12.66 -1.36
CA SER A 326 1.65 12.13 -2.07
C SER A 326 2.57 13.22 -2.61
N LEU A 327 2.01 14.32 -3.10
CA LEU A 327 2.78 15.47 -3.60
C LEU A 327 3.48 16.21 -2.44
N ILE A 328 2.78 16.39 -1.31
CA ILE A 328 3.34 17.03 -0.11
C ILE A 328 4.48 16.19 0.45
N THR A 329 4.31 14.88 0.54
CA THR A 329 5.36 13.96 1.00
C THR A 329 6.58 14.02 0.08
N THR A 330 6.37 14.00 -1.24
CA THR A 330 7.48 14.06 -2.20
C THR A 330 8.23 15.40 -2.13
N ALA A 331 7.50 16.52 -2.01
CA ALA A 331 8.11 17.84 -1.81
C ALA A 331 8.88 17.92 -0.49
N THR A 332 8.36 17.34 0.59
CA THR A 332 9.03 17.33 1.91
C THR A 332 10.32 16.52 1.89
N GLU A 333 10.36 15.39 1.17
CA GLU A 333 11.59 14.60 1.00
C GLU A 333 12.62 15.28 0.11
N ASN A 334 12.21 16.22 -0.75
CA ASN A 334 13.06 16.94 -1.69
C ASN A 334 13.11 18.44 -1.39
N ILE A 335 13.03 18.83 -0.11
CA ILE A 335 12.80 20.22 0.30
C ILE A 335 13.90 21.19 -0.16
N ALA A 336 15.12 20.70 -0.37
CA ALA A 336 16.23 21.46 -0.96
C ALA A 336 15.97 21.92 -2.40
N ASN A 337 15.02 21.30 -3.11
CA ASN A 337 14.61 21.73 -4.44
C ASN A 337 13.78 23.02 -4.34
N PRO A 338 14.11 24.08 -5.11
CA PRO A 338 13.35 25.34 -5.09
C PRO A 338 11.86 25.18 -5.36
N LYS A 339 11.47 24.27 -6.26
CA LYS A 339 10.06 23.98 -6.56
C LYS A 339 9.35 23.33 -5.38
N ALA A 340 10.03 22.43 -4.65
CA ALA A 340 9.49 21.82 -3.44
C ALA A 340 9.27 22.88 -2.35
N THR A 341 10.26 23.75 -2.14
CA THR A 341 10.16 24.86 -1.18
C THR A 341 8.99 25.78 -1.54
N GLU A 342 8.86 26.17 -2.81
CA GLU A 342 7.76 27.01 -3.29
C GLU A 342 6.39 26.36 -3.03
N MET A 343 6.22 25.09 -3.39
CA MET A 343 4.99 24.33 -3.14
C MET A 343 4.61 24.32 -1.66
N LEU A 344 5.56 23.99 -0.78
CA LEU A 344 5.30 23.85 0.64
C LEU A 344 4.99 25.21 1.29
N LEU A 345 5.70 26.28 0.90
CA LEU A 345 5.40 27.64 1.38
C LEU A 345 4.00 28.09 0.93
N ALA A 346 3.64 27.85 -0.32
CA ALA A 346 2.31 28.17 -0.83
C ALA A 346 1.21 27.38 -0.12
N GLU A 347 1.45 26.11 0.24
CA GLU A 347 0.51 25.35 1.06
C GLU A 347 0.38 25.92 2.47
N LEU A 348 1.48 26.29 3.10
CA LEU A 348 1.45 26.91 4.43
C LEU A 348 0.69 28.23 4.42
N GLU A 349 0.90 29.09 3.42
CA GLU A 349 0.19 30.37 3.31
C GLU A 349 -1.33 30.17 3.23
N ASN A 350 -1.77 29.16 2.48
CA ASN A 350 -3.18 28.86 2.26
C ASN A 350 -3.82 27.98 3.36
N ALA A 351 -3.03 27.38 4.25
CA ALA A 351 -3.57 26.51 5.31
C ALA A 351 -4.18 27.32 6.46
N SER A 352 -5.09 26.71 7.21
CA SER A 352 -5.53 27.28 8.49
C SER A 352 -4.39 27.30 9.50
N PRO A 353 -4.38 28.19 10.51
CA PRO A 353 -3.27 28.28 11.47
C PRO A 353 -2.84 26.93 12.07
N LEU A 354 -3.81 26.10 12.45
CA LEU A 354 -3.54 24.77 13.01
C LEU A 354 -2.90 23.81 12.00
N GLU A 355 -3.35 23.83 10.74
CA GLU A 355 -2.73 23.02 9.67
C GLU A 355 -1.30 23.49 9.38
N ARG A 356 -1.03 24.81 9.43
CA ARG A 356 0.34 25.32 9.28
C ARG A 356 1.25 24.80 10.38
N TYR A 357 0.80 24.92 11.63
CA TYR A 357 1.54 24.45 12.80
C TYR A 357 1.83 22.96 12.71
N SER A 358 0.84 22.15 12.32
CA SER A 358 1.02 20.72 12.09
C SER A 358 1.98 20.42 10.95
N GLY A 359 1.94 21.20 9.87
CA GLY A 359 2.85 21.07 8.73
C GLY A 359 4.31 21.30 9.14
N ILE A 360 4.58 22.37 9.91
CA ILE A 360 5.92 22.66 10.42
C ILE A 360 6.40 21.59 11.39
N MET A 361 5.55 21.10 12.29
CA MET A 361 5.90 19.97 13.16
C MET A 361 6.26 18.71 12.37
N GLY A 362 5.60 18.47 11.24
CA GLY A 362 5.87 17.35 10.34
C GLY A 362 7.26 17.38 9.67
N LEU A 363 7.98 18.50 9.78
CA LEU A 363 9.38 18.60 9.33
C LEU A 363 10.35 17.97 10.33
N SER A 364 9.92 17.54 11.52
CA SER A 364 10.80 16.72 12.36
C SER A 364 11.10 15.39 11.65
N LEU A 365 12.32 14.89 11.83
CA LEU A 365 12.72 13.56 11.36
C LEU A 365 12.22 12.46 12.31
N ASP A 366 11.77 12.81 13.52
CA ASP A 366 11.22 11.86 14.47
C ASP A 366 9.68 11.79 14.35
N PRO A 367 9.09 10.63 14.00
CA PRO A 367 7.64 10.48 13.90
C PRO A 367 6.92 10.67 15.25
N ASN A 368 7.63 10.57 16.37
CA ASN A 368 7.08 10.78 17.72
C ASN A 368 7.25 12.21 18.22
N PHE A 369 7.75 13.14 17.39
CA PHE A 369 8.09 14.49 17.80
C PHE A 369 6.92 15.19 18.54
N GLY A 370 5.75 15.22 17.91
CA GLY A 370 4.55 15.83 18.51
C GLY A 370 4.07 15.12 19.79
N ALA A 371 4.22 13.80 19.86
CA ALA A 371 3.82 13.03 21.05
C ALA A 371 4.75 13.31 22.24
N ALA A 372 6.06 13.36 22.00
CA ALA A 372 7.02 13.61 23.08
C ALA A 372 6.99 15.08 23.57
N LEU A 373 6.61 16.04 22.72
CA LEU A 373 6.29 17.40 23.13
C LEU A 373 5.07 17.48 24.08
N LEU A 374 4.03 16.68 23.83
CA LEU A 374 2.83 16.66 24.66
C LEU A 374 3.06 16.02 26.04
N VAL A 375 3.83 14.93 26.08
CA VAL A 375 4.03 14.11 27.30
C VAL A 375 5.29 14.53 28.06
N GLY A 376 6.16 15.35 27.47
CA GLY A 376 7.42 15.79 28.09
C GLY A 376 8.43 14.65 28.24
N THR A 377 8.36 13.63 27.37
CA THR A 377 9.27 12.50 27.42
C THR A 377 10.58 12.84 26.69
N PRO A 378 11.75 12.51 27.26
CA PRO A 378 13.01 12.66 26.56
C PRO A 378 13.00 11.87 25.26
N MET A 379 13.30 12.53 24.13
CA MET A 379 13.48 11.84 22.85
C MET A 379 14.90 11.31 22.79
N ARG A 380 15.03 9.99 22.87
CA ARG A 380 16.20 9.33 22.31
C ARG A 380 15.93 9.17 20.84
N THR A 381 16.65 9.93 20.02
CA THR A 381 16.75 9.63 18.60
C THR A 381 17.30 8.21 18.50
N SER A 382 16.45 7.25 18.11
CA SER A 382 16.86 5.88 17.80
C SER A 382 17.69 5.80 16.51
N PHE A 383 17.90 6.95 15.87
CA PHE A 383 18.66 7.13 14.65
C PHE A 383 20.16 7.08 14.92
N ASN A 384 20.90 6.51 13.97
CA ASN A 384 22.35 6.56 13.98
C ASN A 384 22.79 8.02 13.77
N PRO A 385 23.40 8.68 14.77
CA PRO A 385 23.81 10.09 14.67
C PRO A 385 24.91 10.32 13.62
N GLU A 386 25.50 9.24 13.07
CA GLU A 386 26.52 9.30 12.04
C GLU A 386 25.97 9.06 10.62
N ASP A 387 24.64 8.89 10.43
CA ASP A 387 24.07 8.69 9.09
C ASP A 387 24.16 9.99 8.27
N PRO A 388 25.01 10.05 7.21
CA PRO A 388 25.18 11.26 6.40
C PRO A 388 23.89 11.70 5.71
N ASN A 389 23.00 10.75 5.40
CA ASN A 389 21.72 11.05 4.75
C ASN A 389 20.77 11.79 5.71
N LEU A 390 20.72 11.35 6.97
CA LEU A 390 19.91 12.03 7.99
C LEU A 390 20.44 13.43 8.31
N ILE A 391 21.76 13.58 8.39
CA ILE A 391 22.40 14.89 8.57
C ILE A 391 22.05 15.82 7.41
N GLN A 392 22.14 15.35 6.17
CA GLN A 392 21.79 16.16 5.00
C GLN A 392 20.31 16.56 5.01
N LYS A 393 19.41 15.61 5.27
CA LYS A 393 17.97 15.90 5.39
C LYS A 393 17.67 16.93 6.49
N ALA A 394 18.36 16.84 7.63
CA ALA A 394 18.20 17.81 8.70
C ALA A 394 18.65 19.21 8.26
N ASN A 395 19.79 19.32 7.57
CA ASN A 395 20.28 20.59 7.04
C ASN A 395 19.34 21.20 5.98
N ASP A 396 18.81 20.38 5.07
CA ASP A 396 17.87 20.84 4.04
C ASP A 396 16.59 21.40 4.67
N ARG A 397 16.06 20.73 5.70
CA ARG A 397 14.88 21.19 6.44
C ARG A 397 15.17 22.45 7.27
N LEU A 398 16.38 22.61 7.81
CA LEU A 398 16.78 23.84 8.51
C LEU A 398 16.77 25.05 7.57
N LEU A 399 17.27 24.91 6.34
CA LEU A 399 17.20 25.97 5.33
C LEU A 399 15.76 26.35 4.98
N PHE A 400 14.87 25.36 4.91
CA PHE A 400 13.45 25.64 4.70
C PHE A 400 12.81 26.39 5.88
N LEU A 401 13.19 26.09 7.12
CA LEU A 401 12.69 26.82 8.29
C LEU A 401 13.08 28.31 8.27
N ASP A 402 14.25 28.66 7.72
CA ASP A 402 14.63 30.06 7.50
C ASP A 402 13.66 30.77 6.54
N ALA A 403 13.22 30.08 5.49
CA ALA A 403 12.22 30.61 4.55
C ALA A 403 10.83 30.76 5.21
N VAL A 404 10.45 29.82 6.07
CA VAL A 404 9.19 29.90 6.85
C VAL A 404 9.21 31.08 7.81
N GLU A 405 10.28 31.28 8.57
CA GLU A 405 10.42 32.44 9.48
C GLU A 405 10.34 33.77 8.73
N ALA A 406 10.99 33.86 7.56
CA ALA A 406 10.92 35.05 6.73
C ALA A 406 9.49 35.33 6.20
N GLN A 407 8.71 34.29 5.94
CA GLN A 407 7.33 34.39 5.43
C GLN A 407 6.31 34.75 6.53
N PHE A 408 6.56 34.34 7.78
CA PHE A 408 5.64 34.55 8.90
C PHE A 408 6.30 35.27 10.10
N PRO A 409 6.90 36.46 9.90
CA PRO A 409 7.69 37.14 10.95
C PRO A 409 6.85 37.63 12.13
N ASP A 410 5.55 37.90 11.90
CA ASP A 410 4.64 38.46 12.91
C ASP A 410 3.81 37.38 13.63
N ASP A 411 3.96 36.10 13.28
CA ASP A 411 3.23 35.00 13.92
C ASP A 411 4.07 34.43 15.08
N GLU A 412 3.80 34.91 16.30
CA GLU A 412 4.50 34.49 17.52
C GLU A 412 4.38 32.98 17.77
N LYS A 413 3.22 32.36 17.48
CA LYS A 413 3.01 30.92 17.64
C LYS A 413 3.84 30.15 16.62
N MET A 414 3.84 30.60 15.37
CA MET A 414 4.69 30.01 14.32
C MET A 414 6.17 30.11 14.68
N THR A 415 6.64 31.29 15.10
CA THR A 415 8.04 31.53 15.48
C THR A 415 8.48 30.56 16.57
N ARG A 416 7.63 30.35 17.58
CA ARG A 416 7.90 29.40 18.66
C ARG A 416 7.95 27.95 18.16
N ILE A 417 7.02 27.54 17.29
CA ILE A 417 7.01 26.20 16.70
C ILE A 417 8.24 25.95 15.84
N VAL A 418 8.60 26.91 14.98
CA VAL A 418 9.81 26.83 14.17
C VAL A 418 11.03 26.71 15.08
N GLY A 419 11.14 27.51 16.14
CA GLY A 419 12.24 27.41 17.11
C GLY A 419 12.39 26.01 17.73
N MET A 420 11.29 25.35 18.08
CA MET A 420 11.30 24.00 18.63
C MET A 420 11.73 22.94 17.59
N VAL A 421 11.18 23.01 16.37
CA VAL A 421 11.56 22.08 15.29
C VAL A 421 13.02 22.31 14.87
N ARG A 422 13.46 23.57 14.78
CA ARG A 422 14.85 23.97 14.50
C ARG A 422 15.80 23.38 15.54
N SER A 423 15.48 23.50 16.82
CA SER A 423 16.29 22.92 17.91
C SER A 423 16.44 21.39 17.76
N ASN A 424 15.35 20.69 17.42
CA ASN A 424 15.37 19.26 17.16
C ASN A 424 16.22 18.89 15.93
N LEU A 425 16.07 19.60 14.81
CA LEU A 425 16.83 19.34 13.59
C LEU A 425 18.32 19.68 13.76
N GLN A 426 18.66 20.78 14.45
CA GLN A 426 20.05 21.13 14.78
C GLN A 426 20.72 20.07 15.64
N HIS A 427 19.96 19.46 16.55
CA HIS A 427 20.45 18.33 17.33
C HIS A 427 20.76 17.12 16.44
N THR A 428 19.87 16.78 15.50
CA THR A 428 20.08 15.68 14.54
C THR A 428 21.23 15.97 13.56
N ALA A 429 21.43 17.24 13.16
CA ALA A 429 22.54 17.64 12.29
C ALA A 429 23.90 17.71 13.01
N SER A 430 23.93 17.67 14.35
CA SER A 430 25.15 17.80 15.15
C SER A 430 25.91 16.47 15.21
N THR A 431 27.17 16.45 14.77
CA THR A 431 28.07 15.29 14.90
C THR A 431 28.68 15.12 16.30
N ASP A 432 28.03 15.68 17.33
CA ASP A 432 28.55 15.75 18.69
C ASP A 432 27.98 14.59 19.53
N PRO A 433 28.77 13.55 19.86
CA PRO A 433 28.30 12.34 20.52
C PRO A 433 27.82 12.56 21.96
N ASP A 434 28.16 13.70 22.59
CA ASP A 434 27.76 14.01 23.97
C ASP A 434 26.37 14.64 24.07
N LYS A 435 25.74 15.00 22.94
CA LYS A 435 24.35 15.48 22.87
C LYS A 435 23.39 14.30 22.70
N GLY A 436 23.42 13.31 23.59
CA GLY A 436 22.72 12.04 23.38
C GLY A 436 21.19 12.05 23.55
N THR A 437 20.56 13.17 23.92
CA THR A 437 19.10 13.22 24.14
C THR A 437 18.58 14.64 23.97
N TRP A 438 17.61 14.84 23.09
CA TRP A 438 16.85 16.08 23.00
C TRP A 438 15.67 15.99 23.98
N VAL A 439 15.49 17.02 24.81
CA VAL A 439 14.40 17.11 25.78
C VAL A 439 13.75 18.46 25.61
N ALA A 440 12.44 18.47 25.39
CA ALA A 440 11.66 19.69 25.40
C ALA A 440 11.71 20.33 26.79
N ASP A 441 11.95 21.64 26.86
CA ASP A 441 11.79 22.36 28.12
C ASP A 441 10.31 22.43 28.54
N GLU A 442 10.06 22.68 29.83
CA GLU A 442 8.69 22.78 30.35
C GLU A 442 7.89 23.91 29.67
N GLU A 443 8.56 24.97 29.20
CA GLU A 443 7.88 26.07 28.50
C GLU A 443 7.32 25.60 27.14
N SER A 444 8.08 24.80 26.41
CA SER A 444 7.69 24.20 25.13
C SER A 444 6.53 23.24 25.31
N LYS A 445 6.55 22.46 26.37
CA LYS A 445 5.47 21.53 26.74
C LYS A 445 4.18 22.26 27.09
N ASP A 446 4.24 23.28 27.95
CA ASP A 446 3.08 24.09 28.33
C ASP A 446 2.46 24.77 27.10
N PHE A 447 3.31 25.30 26.20
CA PHE A 447 2.85 25.87 24.93
C PHE A 447 2.12 24.84 24.07
N PHE A 448 2.64 23.62 23.92
CA PHE A 448 1.99 22.59 23.13
C PHE A 448 0.69 22.08 23.74
N GLN A 449 0.62 21.97 25.06
CA GLN A 449 -0.63 21.61 25.74
C GLN A 449 -1.72 22.67 25.53
N ASN A 450 -1.35 23.95 25.58
CA ASN A 450 -2.26 25.05 25.26
C ASN A 450 -2.71 25.00 23.80
N LEU A 451 -1.78 24.78 22.85
CA LEU A 451 -2.11 24.67 21.43
C LEU A 451 -3.03 23.48 21.12
N ALA A 452 -2.79 22.33 21.77
CA ALA A 452 -3.64 21.15 21.64
C ALA A 452 -5.04 21.39 22.22
N SER A 453 -5.13 22.10 23.34
CA SER A 453 -6.41 22.45 23.97
C SER A 453 -7.22 23.39 23.08
N GLU A 454 -6.59 24.43 22.51
CA GLU A 454 -7.23 25.33 21.52
C GLU A 454 -7.74 24.56 20.29
N ALA A 455 -6.97 23.59 19.80
CA ALA A 455 -7.35 22.76 18.66
C ALA A 455 -8.58 21.88 18.96
N ILE A 456 -8.62 21.28 20.16
CA ILE A 456 -9.75 20.47 20.63
C ILE A 456 -10.99 21.36 20.78
N ASP A 457 -10.88 22.50 21.43
CA ASP A 457 -11.99 23.43 21.63
C ASP A 457 -12.58 23.89 20.29
N LYS A 458 -11.72 24.21 19.31
CA LYS A 458 -12.16 24.54 17.95
C LYS A 458 -12.88 23.36 17.28
N ALA A 459 -12.31 22.15 17.32
CA ALA A 459 -12.93 20.97 16.70
C ALA A 459 -14.30 20.64 17.33
N VAL A 460 -14.44 20.78 18.65
CA VAL A 460 -15.71 20.60 19.36
C VAL A 460 -16.72 21.66 18.92
N ASN A 461 -16.31 22.93 18.80
CA ASN A 461 -17.18 24.00 18.33
C ASN A 461 -17.65 23.77 16.89
N ASP A 462 -16.73 23.43 15.97
CA ASP A 462 -17.05 23.15 14.56
C ASP A 462 -18.04 21.98 14.42
N LEU A 463 -17.84 20.90 15.19
CA LEU A 463 -18.77 19.76 15.24
C LEU A 463 -20.14 20.16 15.80
N THR A 464 -20.16 21.01 16.83
CA THR A 464 -21.39 21.49 17.46
C THR A 464 -22.18 22.36 16.50
N GLU A 465 -21.53 23.29 15.80
CA GLU A 465 -22.17 24.14 14.78
C GLU A 465 -22.71 23.32 13.60
N SER A 466 -21.94 22.34 13.12
CA SER A 466 -22.39 21.44 12.07
C SER A 466 -23.61 20.62 12.49
N ALA A 467 -23.63 20.12 13.73
CA ALA A 467 -24.76 19.36 14.28
C ALA A 467 -26.01 20.23 14.45
N ILE A 468 -25.86 21.47 14.93
CA ILE A 468 -26.96 22.44 15.05
C ILE A 468 -27.54 22.74 13.67
N LYS A 469 -26.69 23.00 12.67
CA LYS A 469 -27.12 23.25 11.29
C LYS A 469 -27.89 22.07 10.70
N GLU A 470 -27.44 20.84 10.92
CA GLU A 470 -28.13 19.64 10.44
C GLU A 470 -29.50 19.43 11.13
N ILE A 471 -29.61 19.79 12.42
CA ILE A 471 -30.88 19.77 13.16
C ILE A 471 -31.85 20.82 12.62
N ASP A 472 -31.38 22.05 12.39
CA ASP A 472 -32.20 23.14 11.85
C ASP A 472 -32.68 22.85 10.42
N GLU A 473 -31.84 22.25 9.57
CA GLU A 473 -32.22 21.80 8.24
C GLU A 473 -33.27 20.68 8.26
N LYS A 474 -33.23 19.78 9.25
CA LYS A 474 -34.26 18.74 9.45
C LYS A 474 -35.56 19.33 9.96
N ASN A 475 -35.51 20.29 10.88
CA ASN A 475 -36.69 20.95 11.44
C ASN A 475 -37.41 21.83 10.40
N ASN A 476 -36.67 22.56 9.57
CA ASN A 476 -37.25 23.38 8.49
C ASN A 476 -37.85 22.56 7.33
N LYS A 477 -37.45 21.30 7.17
CA LYS A 477 -38.06 20.37 6.19
C LYS A 477 -39.33 19.70 6.72
N GLN A 478 -39.65 19.82 8.02
CA GLN A 478 -40.82 19.22 8.65
C GLN A 478 -41.99 20.19 8.85
N GLU A 479 -41.90 21.47 8.46
CA GLU A 479 -43.08 22.33 8.44
C GLU A 479 -44.08 21.85 7.38
N PRO A 480 -45.30 21.42 7.77
CA PRO A 480 -46.32 21.08 6.79
C PRO A 480 -46.77 22.36 6.09
N LYS A 481 -46.67 22.38 4.75
CA LYS A 481 -47.33 23.39 3.92
C LYS A 481 -48.81 23.43 4.30
N LYS A 482 -49.22 24.48 5.03
CA LYS A 482 -50.62 24.80 5.27
C LYS A 482 -51.25 25.44 4.04
#